data_AF-A0AAD3HHJ0-F1
#
_entry.id   AF-A0AAD3HHJ0-F1
#
_cell.length_a   1.000
_cell.length_b   1.000
_cell.length_c   1.000
_cell.angle_alpha   90.00
_cell.angle_beta   90.00
_cell.angle_gamma   90.00
#
_symmetry.space_group_name_H-M   'P 1'
#
loop_
_entity.id
_entity.type
_entity.pdbx_description
1 polymer ?
#
loop_
_entity_poly.entity_id
_entity_poly.type
_entity_poly.pdbx_seq_one_letter_code
_entity_poly.pdbx_strand_id
1 'polypeptide(L)'
;MAGCTVDPLVARLWFESVDVDMSGLLDAKELRQALDIGGLVYSLEEAHLFIRAFDSKGNQTLNVNEFVELHKFLSSVQDTFALYSRGGRALAASNAAQALGRMGFTLDPTALQAVLRRFDKANTGMLDVTEFLHACLFLRTAARAFQAFDTGRTGRVELNFNQFCYAASYLA
;
A
#
# COMPACT_ATOMS: atom_id res chain seq x y z
N MET A 1 -22.37 6.21 -3.43
CA MET A 1 -22.11 5.05 -4.32
C MET A 1 -21.45 4.00 -3.47
N ALA A 2 -22.01 2.79 -3.47
CA ALA A 2 -21.75 1.71 -2.51
C ALA A 2 -20.24 1.39 -2.38
N GLY A 3 -19.80 1.12 -1.15
CA GLY A 3 -18.44 0.65 -0.87
C GLY A 3 -18.15 -0.57 -1.74
N CYS A 4 -17.11 -0.44 -2.57
CA CYS A 4 -16.76 -1.42 -3.57
C CYS A 4 -16.04 -2.59 -2.88
N THR A 5 -16.82 -3.41 -2.16
CA THR A 5 -16.37 -4.73 -1.76
C THR A 5 -16.37 -5.60 -3.01
N VAL A 6 -15.28 -5.53 -3.77
CA VAL A 6 -15.08 -6.41 -4.91
C VAL A 6 -15.00 -7.84 -4.37
N ASP A 7 -15.91 -8.69 -4.85
CA ASP A 7 -15.98 -10.11 -4.51
C ASP A 7 -14.60 -10.75 -4.78
N PRO A 8 -14.01 -11.51 -3.84
CA PRO A 8 -12.79 -12.28 -4.07
C PRO A 8 -12.81 -13.10 -5.38
N LEU A 9 -14.00 -13.49 -5.86
CA LEU A 9 -14.20 -14.13 -7.14
C LEU A 9 -13.82 -13.22 -8.32
N VAL A 10 -14.16 -11.93 -8.28
CA VAL A 10 -13.82 -10.96 -9.33
C VAL A 10 -12.31 -10.70 -9.38
N ALA A 11 -11.66 -10.57 -8.22
CA ALA A 11 -10.20 -10.46 -8.18
C ALA A 11 -9.50 -11.72 -8.75
N ARG A 12 -10.06 -12.91 -8.51
CA ARG A 12 -9.55 -14.15 -9.13
C ARG A 12 -9.76 -14.19 -10.64
N LEU A 13 -10.93 -13.76 -11.13
CA LEU A 13 -11.20 -13.66 -12.56
C LEU A 13 -10.25 -12.68 -13.26
N TRP A 14 -9.91 -11.56 -12.60
CA TRP A 14 -8.92 -10.62 -13.11
C TRP A 14 -7.53 -11.23 -13.13
N PHE A 15 -7.13 -11.95 -12.08
CA PHE A 15 -5.88 -12.68 -12.04
C PHE A 15 -5.76 -13.66 -13.22
N GLU A 16 -6.79 -14.48 -13.46
CA GLU A 16 -6.80 -15.44 -14.58
C GLU A 16 -6.75 -14.75 -15.95
N SER A 17 -7.28 -13.53 -16.06
CA SER A 17 -7.25 -12.77 -17.31
C SER A 17 -5.90 -12.13 -17.65
N VAL A 18 -5.00 -12.02 -16.67
CA VAL A 18 -3.71 -11.32 -16.81
C VAL A 18 -2.47 -12.18 -16.59
N ASP A 19 -2.63 -13.37 -16.02
CA ASP A 19 -1.61 -14.43 -15.98
C ASP A 19 -1.47 -15.04 -17.38
N VAL A 20 -0.86 -14.26 -18.30
CA VAL A 20 -0.78 -14.59 -19.74
C VAL A 20 0.05 -15.85 -19.96
N ASP A 21 1.08 -16.06 -19.14
CA ASP A 21 1.94 -17.23 -19.21
C ASP A 21 1.43 -18.43 -18.39
N MET A 22 0.30 -18.28 -17.68
CA MET A 22 -0.29 -19.27 -16.77
C MET A 22 0.69 -19.79 -15.72
N SER A 23 1.63 -18.96 -15.29
CA SER A 23 2.62 -19.30 -14.26
C SER A 23 2.00 -19.39 -12.87
N GLY A 24 0.80 -18.84 -12.66
CA GLY A 24 0.18 -18.69 -11.36
C GLY A 24 0.81 -17.58 -10.52
N LEU A 25 1.64 -16.73 -11.13
CA LEU A 25 2.35 -15.61 -10.54
C LEU A 25 2.21 -14.39 -11.45
N LEU A 26 2.11 -13.20 -10.88
CA LEU A 26 2.10 -11.96 -11.65
C LEU A 26 3.41 -11.20 -11.46
N ASP A 27 4.09 -10.92 -12.56
CA ASP A 27 5.19 -9.97 -12.58
C ASP A 27 4.69 -8.51 -12.58
N ALA A 28 5.61 -7.53 -12.55
CA ALA A 28 5.24 -6.12 -12.50
C ALA A 28 4.48 -5.62 -13.74
N LYS A 29 4.73 -6.20 -14.91
CA LYS A 29 4.06 -5.82 -16.16
C LYS A 29 2.64 -6.39 -16.20
N GLU A 30 2.50 -7.66 -15.83
CA GLU A 30 1.20 -8.34 -15.75
C GLU A 30 0.32 -7.71 -14.68
N LEU A 31 0.89 -7.37 -13.52
CA LEU A 31 0.17 -6.64 -12.47
C LEU A 31 -0.32 -5.27 -12.97
N ARG A 32 0.51 -4.52 -13.69
CA ARG A 32 0.09 -3.23 -14.26
C ARG A 32 -1.08 -3.41 -15.22
N GLN A 33 -0.99 -4.41 -16.10
CA GLN A 33 -2.06 -4.71 -17.05
C GLN A 33 -3.36 -5.14 -16.34
N ALA A 34 -3.25 -5.90 -15.25
CA ALA A 34 -4.40 -6.32 -14.44
C ALA A 34 -5.14 -5.13 -13.83
N LEU A 35 -4.38 -4.19 -13.28
CA LEU A 35 -4.93 -2.98 -12.69
C LEU A 35 -5.55 -2.07 -13.76
N ASP A 36 -4.89 -1.92 -14.92
CA ASP A 36 -5.41 -1.16 -16.06
C ASP A 36 -6.79 -1.71 -16.53
N ILE A 37 -6.94 -3.04 -16.62
CA ILE A 37 -8.22 -3.70 -16.96
C ILE A 37 -9.29 -3.41 -15.90
N GLY A 38 -8.90 -3.38 -14.62
CA GLY A 38 -9.75 -2.98 -13.50
C GLY A 38 -10.08 -1.48 -13.44
N GLY A 39 -9.63 -0.69 -14.41
CA GLY A 39 -9.83 0.77 -14.47
C GLY A 39 -8.89 1.56 -13.55
N LEU A 40 -7.86 0.92 -13.01
CA LEU A 40 -6.86 1.52 -12.13
C LEU A 40 -5.55 1.70 -12.88
N VAL A 41 -5.32 2.91 -13.38
CA VAL A 41 -4.12 3.21 -14.16
C VAL A 41 -2.96 3.53 -13.23
N TYR A 42 -1.93 2.69 -13.27
CA TYR A 42 -0.70 2.86 -12.50
C TYR A 42 0.55 2.74 -13.39
N SER A 43 1.62 3.40 -12.98
CA SER A 43 2.95 3.28 -13.59
C SER A 43 3.57 1.92 -13.28
N LEU A 44 4.59 1.55 -14.08
CA LEU A 44 5.37 0.35 -13.81
C LEU A 44 6.16 0.46 -12.49
N GLU A 45 6.53 1.68 -12.08
CA GLU A 45 7.20 1.91 -10.79
C GLU A 45 6.25 1.59 -9.63
N GLU A 46 4.99 2.03 -9.70
CA GLU A 46 3.96 1.71 -8.71
C GLU A 46 3.69 0.21 -8.65
N ALA A 47 3.66 -0.49 -9.79
CA ALA A 47 3.53 -1.95 -9.81
C ALA A 47 4.67 -2.65 -9.02
N HIS A 48 5.92 -2.19 -9.15
CA HIS A 48 7.02 -2.71 -8.33
C HIS A 48 6.86 -2.39 -6.84
N LEU A 49 6.34 -1.21 -6.49
CA LEU A 49 6.04 -0.87 -5.09
C LEU A 49 4.95 -1.77 -4.51
N PHE A 50 3.91 -2.06 -5.29
CA PHE A 50 2.86 -3.01 -4.89
C PHE A 50 3.43 -4.40 -4.68
N ILE A 51 4.24 -4.91 -5.61
CA ILE A 51 4.92 -6.22 -5.45
C ILE A 51 5.74 -6.22 -4.17
N ARG A 52 6.60 -5.22 -3.95
CA ARG A 52 7.43 -5.13 -2.73
C ARG A 52 6.60 -5.16 -1.45
N ALA A 53 5.42 -4.54 -1.46
CA ALA A 53 4.55 -4.45 -0.28
C ALA A 53 3.76 -5.75 0.02
N PHE A 54 3.54 -6.61 -0.98
CA PHE A 54 2.67 -7.79 -0.87
C PHE A 54 3.37 -9.13 -1.10
N ASP A 55 4.52 -9.15 -1.76
CA ASP A 55 5.33 -10.36 -1.96
C ASP A 55 5.86 -10.88 -0.62
N SER A 56 5.31 -12.00 -0.17
CA SER A 56 5.69 -12.66 1.07
C SER A 56 6.93 -13.54 0.92
N LYS A 57 7.20 -14.01 -0.30
CA LYS A 57 8.25 -15.00 -0.62
C LYS A 57 9.54 -14.38 -1.14
N GLY A 58 9.53 -13.09 -1.49
CA GLY A 58 10.69 -12.37 -2.02
C GLY A 58 11.07 -12.79 -3.44
N ASN A 59 10.14 -13.35 -4.21
CA ASN A 59 10.37 -13.80 -5.58
C ASN A 59 10.06 -12.72 -6.63
N GLN A 60 9.72 -11.49 -6.19
CA GLN A 60 9.39 -10.34 -7.03
C GLN A 60 8.15 -10.55 -7.93
N THR A 61 7.25 -11.42 -7.49
CA THR A 61 5.97 -11.68 -8.16
C THR A 61 4.85 -11.79 -7.12
N LEU A 62 3.60 -11.73 -7.55
CA LEU A 62 2.45 -11.97 -6.68
C LEU A 62 1.73 -13.25 -7.06
N ASN A 63 1.51 -14.14 -6.10
CA ASN A 63 0.55 -15.21 -6.28
C ASN A 63 -0.91 -14.69 -6.12
N VAL A 64 -1.89 -15.53 -6.47
CA VAL A 64 -3.32 -15.19 -6.39
C VAL A 64 -3.74 -14.60 -5.03
N ASN A 65 -3.26 -15.17 -3.93
CA ASN A 65 -3.66 -14.71 -2.60
C ASN A 65 -3.07 -13.32 -2.30
N GLU A 66 -1.81 -13.10 -2.65
CA GLU A 66 -1.14 -11.80 -2.49
C GLU A 66 -1.78 -10.73 -3.37
N PHE A 67 -2.18 -11.09 -4.60
CA PHE A 67 -2.94 -10.21 -5.49
C PHE A 67 -4.30 -9.84 -4.90
N VAL A 68 -5.04 -10.80 -4.34
CA VAL A 68 -6.32 -10.53 -3.67
C VAL A 68 -6.14 -9.60 -2.47
N GLU A 69 -5.07 -9.77 -1.69
CA GLU A 69 -4.74 -8.85 -0.60
C GLU A 69 -4.41 -7.44 -1.09
N LEU A 70 -3.60 -7.33 -2.15
CA LEU A 70 -3.28 -6.05 -2.79
C LEU A 70 -4.56 -5.36 -3.26
N HIS A 71 -5.43 -6.08 -3.96
CA HIS A 71 -6.68 -5.52 -4.45
C HIS A 71 -7.55 -5.00 -3.30
N LYS A 72 -7.75 -5.81 -2.24
CA LYS A 72 -8.50 -5.37 -1.03
C LYS A 72 -7.89 -4.12 -0.41
N PHE A 73 -6.57 -4.03 -0.36
CA PHE A 73 -5.87 -2.86 0.14
C PHE A 73 -6.12 -1.63 -0.72
N LEU A 74 -5.98 -1.73 -2.05
CA LEU A 74 -6.25 -0.62 -2.98
C LEU A 74 -7.69 -0.12 -2.86
N SER A 75 -8.68 -1.02 -2.80
CA SER A 75 -10.08 -0.66 -2.57
C SER A 75 -10.27 0.04 -1.22
N SER A 76 -9.63 -0.45 -0.16
CA SER A 76 -9.72 0.17 1.18
C SER A 76 -9.12 1.57 1.21
N VAL A 77 -8.02 1.79 0.49
CA VAL A 77 -7.40 3.12 0.32
C VAL A 77 -8.38 4.07 -0.37
N GLN A 78 -9.00 3.65 -1.48
CA GLN A 78 -9.94 4.47 -2.23
C GLN A 78 -11.19 4.82 -1.42
N ASP A 79 -11.82 3.84 -0.77
CA ASP A 79 -13.00 4.04 0.06
C ASP A 79 -12.70 4.97 1.24
N THR A 80 -11.54 4.78 1.87
CA THR A 80 -11.09 5.63 2.98
C THR A 80 -10.81 7.05 2.50
N PHE A 81 -10.10 7.21 1.39
CA PHE A 81 -9.83 8.52 0.81
C PHE A 81 -11.12 9.27 0.48
N ALA A 82 -12.05 8.63 -0.21
CA ALA A 82 -13.33 9.22 -0.60
C ALA A 82 -14.16 9.67 0.63
N LEU A 83 -14.12 8.89 1.71
CA LEU A 83 -14.82 9.23 2.94
C LEU A 83 -14.23 10.48 3.61
N TYR A 84 -12.91 10.58 3.72
CA TYR A 84 -12.25 11.67 4.45
C TYR A 84 -11.96 12.91 3.61
N SER A 85 -11.94 12.79 2.27
CA SER A 85 -11.80 13.94 1.37
C SER A 85 -13.08 14.76 1.27
N ARG A 86 -14.23 14.19 1.67
CA ARG A 86 -15.56 14.82 1.63
C ARG A 86 -15.90 15.40 0.25
N GLY A 87 -15.52 14.69 -0.81
CA GLY A 87 -15.70 15.12 -2.21
C GLY A 87 -14.61 16.07 -2.73
N GLY A 88 -13.60 16.38 -1.91
CA GLY A 88 -12.39 17.06 -2.33
C GLY A 88 -11.42 16.15 -3.09
N ARG A 89 -10.39 16.77 -3.69
CA ARG A 89 -9.33 16.08 -4.43
C ARG A 89 -8.10 15.73 -3.57
N ALA A 90 -8.05 16.20 -2.32
CA ALA A 90 -6.95 15.99 -1.41
C ALA A 90 -7.43 15.94 0.06
N LEU A 91 -6.62 15.34 0.92
CA LEU A 91 -6.82 15.24 2.37
C LEU A 91 -5.97 16.28 3.08
N ALA A 92 -6.60 17.17 3.84
CA ALA A 92 -5.88 17.99 4.81
C ALA A 92 -5.23 17.11 5.89
N ALA A 93 -4.13 17.58 6.49
CA ALA A 93 -3.35 16.83 7.48
C ALA A 93 -4.19 16.15 8.61
N SER A 94 -5.20 16.85 9.14
CA SER A 94 -6.08 16.30 10.18
C SER A 94 -6.97 15.15 9.68
N ASN A 95 -7.44 15.23 8.43
CA ASN A 95 -8.22 14.16 7.80
C ASN A 95 -7.30 13.00 7.39
N ALA A 96 -6.08 13.28 6.94
CA ALA A 96 -5.08 12.27 6.63
C ALA A 96 -4.73 11.43 7.87
N ALA A 97 -4.60 12.05 9.04
CA ALA A 97 -4.39 11.32 10.31
C ALA A 97 -5.53 10.33 10.61
N GLN A 98 -6.78 10.76 10.45
CA GLN A 98 -7.95 9.90 10.68
C GLN A 98 -8.06 8.79 9.62
N ALA A 99 -7.75 9.12 8.36
CA ALA A 99 -7.72 8.18 7.26
C ALA A 99 -6.66 7.09 7.48
N LEU A 100 -5.44 7.47 7.89
CA LEU A 100 -4.38 6.53 8.26
C LEU A 100 -4.80 5.64 9.44
N GLY A 101 -5.47 6.20 10.45
CA GLY A 101 -6.06 5.44 11.55
C GLY A 101 -7.07 4.39 11.07
N ARG A 102 -7.94 4.73 10.11
CA ARG A 102 -8.87 3.78 9.49
C ARG A 102 -8.17 2.67 8.69
N MET A 103 -7.02 3.00 8.09
CA MET A 103 -6.14 2.01 7.43
C MET A 103 -5.36 1.14 8.43
N GLY A 104 -5.49 1.38 9.74
CA GLY A 104 -4.85 0.61 10.81
C GLY A 104 -3.52 1.18 11.31
N PHE A 105 -3.17 2.41 10.92
CA PHE A 105 -1.91 3.05 11.31
C PHE A 105 -2.14 4.09 12.41
N THR A 106 -1.59 3.82 13.59
CA THR A 106 -1.57 4.77 14.71
C THR A 106 -0.17 5.34 14.84
N LEU A 107 -0.03 6.63 14.55
CA LEU A 107 1.25 7.36 14.61
C LEU A 107 1.17 8.42 15.70
N ASP A 108 2.28 8.64 16.41
CA ASP A 108 2.42 9.83 17.24
C ASP A 108 2.52 11.09 16.35
N PRO A 109 2.32 12.29 16.92
CA PRO A 109 2.32 13.53 16.14
C PRO A 109 3.60 13.79 15.35
N THR A 110 4.77 13.41 15.88
CA THR A 110 6.07 13.63 15.22
C THR A 110 6.24 12.69 14.04
N ALA A 111 5.93 11.40 14.23
CA ALA A 111 5.96 10.42 13.14
C ALA A 111 4.95 10.76 12.03
N LEU A 112 3.73 11.15 12.41
CA LEU A 112 2.70 11.57 11.46
C LEU A 112 3.18 12.74 10.61
N GLN A 113 3.72 13.80 11.24
CA GLN A 113 4.22 14.97 10.51
C GLN A 113 5.34 14.61 9.52
N ALA A 114 6.24 13.71 9.91
CA ALA A 114 7.32 13.24 9.04
C ALA A 114 6.78 12.48 7.82
N VAL A 115 5.79 11.61 8.02
CA VAL A 115 5.12 10.87 6.93
C VAL A 115 4.40 11.83 5.99
N LEU A 116 3.58 12.74 6.51
CA LEU A 116 2.85 13.70 5.67
C LEU A 116 3.80 14.55 4.82
N ARG A 117 4.88 15.08 5.41
CA ARG A 117 5.89 15.88 4.69
C ARG A 117 6.65 15.08 3.64
N ARG A 118 6.89 13.78 3.87
CA ARG A 118 7.60 12.92 2.91
C ARG A 118 6.80 12.75 1.61
N PHE A 119 5.47 12.70 1.71
CA PHE A 119 4.60 12.38 0.56
C PHE A 119 3.89 13.60 -0.05
N ASP A 120 3.72 14.70 0.69
CA ASP A 120 3.26 15.99 0.15
C ASP A 120 4.38 16.68 -0.65
N LYS A 121 4.65 16.20 -1.86
CA LYS A 121 5.80 16.65 -2.68
C LYS A 121 5.66 18.10 -3.11
N ALA A 122 4.42 18.56 -3.31
CA ALA A 122 4.11 19.92 -3.69
C ALA A 122 4.05 20.89 -2.49
N ASN A 123 4.26 20.39 -1.26
CA ASN A 123 4.26 21.16 -0.01
C ASN A 123 2.96 21.98 0.15
N THR A 124 1.84 21.37 -0.22
CA THR A 124 0.49 21.97 -0.21
C THR A 124 -0.15 21.91 1.18
N GLY A 125 0.40 21.11 2.09
CA GLY A 125 -0.20 20.75 3.38
C GLY A 125 -1.32 19.71 3.25
N MET A 126 -1.52 19.13 2.07
CA MET A 126 -2.56 18.15 1.77
C MET A 126 -1.97 16.96 1.01
N LEU A 127 -2.65 15.82 1.03
CA LEU A 127 -2.29 14.64 0.26
C LEU A 127 -3.38 14.33 -0.77
N ASP A 128 -3.04 14.25 -2.04
CA ASP A 128 -3.93 13.67 -3.03
C ASP A 128 -4.07 12.14 -2.85
N VAL A 129 -4.89 11.50 -3.68
CA VAL A 129 -5.17 10.05 -3.55
C VAL A 129 -3.91 9.21 -3.80
N THR A 130 -3.02 9.66 -4.67
CA THR A 130 -1.78 8.95 -5.03
C THR A 130 -0.74 9.14 -3.93
N GLU A 131 -0.59 10.35 -3.39
CA GLU A 131 0.27 10.63 -2.24
C GLU A 131 -0.20 9.88 -0.99
N PHE A 132 -1.52 9.81 -0.77
CA PHE A 132 -2.10 9.02 0.32
C PHE A 132 -1.86 7.51 0.14
N LEU A 133 -2.00 6.97 -1.08
CA LEU A 133 -1.68 5.58 -1.40
C LEU A 133 -0.22 5.26 -1.10
N HIS A 134 0.72 6.11 -1.55
CA HIS A 134 2.14 5.93 -1.30
C HIS A 134 2.47 5.98 0.20
N ALA A 135 1.84 6.88 0.96
CA ALA A 135 1.98 6.91 2.41
C ALA A 135 1.51 5.60 3.07
N CYS A 136 0.38 5.03 2.62
CA CYS A 136 -0.11 3.76 3.12
C CYS A 136 0.82 2.58 2.79
N LEU A 137 1.41 2.55 1.59
CA LEU A 137 2.38 1.51 1.18
C LEU A 137 3.66 1.58 2.00
N PHE A 138 4.19 2.80 2.21
CA PHE A 138 5.35 3.02 3.07
C PHE A 138 5.08 2.54 4.49
N LEU A 139 3.93 2.88 5.08
CA LEU A 139 3.59 2.45 6.43
C LEU A 139 3.37 0.94 6.53
N ARG A 140 2.79 0.31 5.51
CA ARG A 140 2.65 -1.16 5.45
C ARG A 140 4.01 -1.85 5.43
N THR A 141 4.90 -1.42 4.55
CA THR A 141 6.26 -1.99 4.44
C THR A 141 7.08 -1.73 5.71
N ALA A 142 6.97 -0.53 6.29
CA ALA A 142 7.59 -0.19 7.58
C ALA A 142 7.06 -1.08 8.72
N ALA A 143 5.75 -1.26 8.82
CA ALA A 143 5.15 -2.13 9.83
C ALA A 143 5.62 -3.58 9.69
N ARG A 144 5.67 -4.11 8.46
CA ARG A 144 6.18 -5.47 8.19
C ARG A 144 7.66 -5.60 8.58
N ALA A 145 8.49 -4.65 8.18
CA ALA A 145 9.91 -4.63 8.54
C ALA A 145 10.10 -4.56 10.07
N PHE A 146 9.34 -3.71 10.75
CA PHE A 146 9.37 -3.58 12.21
C PHE A 146 8.94 -4.88 12.91
N GLN A 147 7.82 -5.48 12.48
CA GLN A 147 7.29 -6.73 13.03
C GLN A 147 8.25 -7.92 12.86
N ALA A 148 9.09 -7.92 11.82
CA ALA A 148 10.11 -8.95 11.65
C ALA A 148 11.15 -8.94 12.79
N PHE A 149 11.35 -7.80 13.46
CA PHE A 149 12.25 -7.65 14.62
C PHE A 149 11.51 -7.58 15.96
N ASP A 150 10.24 -7.17 16.00
CA ASP A 150 9.40 -7.13 17.22
C ASP A 150 8.63 -8.44 17.44
N THR A 151 9.34 -9.56 17.59
CA THR A 151 8.74 -10.89 17.77
C THR A 151 7.84 -11.00 19.01
N GLY A 152 8.13 -10.22 20.05
CA GLY A 152 7.35 -10.13 21.28
C GLY A 152 6.14 -9.18 21.22
N ARG A 153 5.92 -8.47 20.10
CA ARG A 153 4.87 -7.45 19.93
C ARG A 153 4.88 -6.40 21.05
N THR A 154 6.08 -5.99 21.45
CA THR A 154 6.31 -5.04 22.53
C THR A 154 6.13 -3.59 22.08
N GLY A 155 6.12 -3.35 20.77
CA GLY A 155 6.13 -2.02 20.17
C GLY A 155 7.51 -1.36 20.21
N ARG A 156 8.58 -2.11 20.51
CA ARG A 156 9.96 -1.62 20.57
C ARG A 156 10.91 -2.64 19.98
N VAL A 157 11.93 -2.17 19.27
CA VAL A 157 13.00 -3.02 18.70
C VAL A 157 14.36 -2.40 19.02
N GLU A 158 15.35 -3.26 19.25
CA GLU A 158 16.76 -2.88 19.32
C GLU A 158 17.44 -3.42 18.06
N LEU A 159 17.99 -2.52 17.24
CA LEU A 159 18.61 -2.86 15.96
C LEU A 159 20.06 -2.37 15.95
N ASN A 160 20.98 -3.22 15.52
CA ASN A 160 22.30 -2.76 15.10
C ASN A 160 22.22 -2.11 13.70
N PHE A 161 23.32 -1.49 13.25
CA PHE A 161 23.37 -0.78 11.96
C PHE A 161 22.99 -1.67 10.76
N ASN A 162 23.49 -2.92 10.72
CA ASN A 162 23.19 -3.83 9.61
C ASN A 162 21.72 -4.22 9.57
N GLN A 163 21.10 -4.47 10.74
CA GLN A 163 19.68 -4.77 10.85
C GLN A 163 18.83 -3.55 10.46
N PHE A 164 19.24 -2.34 10.83
CA PHE A 164 18.59 -1.11 10.39
C PHE A 164 18.66 -0.95 8.86
N CYS A 165 19.83 -1.13 8.25
CA CYS A 165 19.98 -1.07 6.79
C CYS A 165 19.11 -2.13 6.09
N TYR A 166 19.06 -3.34 6.62
CA TYR A 166 18.17 -4.39 6.13
C TYR A 166 16.71 -3.93 6.18
N ALA A 167 16.22 -3.50 7.34
CA ALA A 167 14.84 -3.03 7.51
C ALA A 167 14.50 -1.87 6.56
N ALA A 168 15.40 -0.89 6.43
CA ALA A 168 15.23 0.27 5.58
C ALA A 168 15.16 -0.07 4.09
N SER A 169 15.85 -1.14 3.64
CA SER A 169 15.86 -1.54 2.23
C SER A 169 14.51 -2.05 1.70
N TYR A 170 13.61 -2.49 2.59
CA TYR A 170 12.26 -2.95 2.24
C TYR A 170 11.22 -1.84 2.23
N LEU A 171 11.57 -0.62 2.67
CA LEU A 171 10.63 0.49 2.69
C LEU A 171 10.33 0.95 1.26
N ALA A 172 9.03 1.09 0.96
CA ALA A 172 8.51 1.61 -0.30
C ALA A 172 8.64 3.14 -0.38
#